data_AF-A0A836TLL0-F1
#
_entry.id   AF-A0A836TLL0-F1
#
_cell.length_a   1.000
_cell.length_b   1.000
_cell.length_c   1.000
_cell.angle_alpha   90.00
_cell.angle_beta   90.00
_cell.angle_gamma   90.00
#
_symmetry.space_group_name_H-M   'P 1'
#
loop_
_entity.id
_entity.type
_entity.pdbx_description
1 polymer ?
#
loop_
_entity_poly.entity_id
_entity_poly.type
_entity_poly.pdbx_seq_one_letter_code
_entity_poly.pdbx_strand_id
1 'polypeptide(L)'
;MPKKHLDFMNNLELMYRAGDYVFVHAGVRPGVPIEEQDPEDLIWIRERFLDSRNNFSAFIGHGYSTAREPEIRHNRIGSDTGAYATSILTCLVLEGTDRRFITTQP
;
A
#
# COMPACT_ATOMS: atom_id res chain seq x y z
N MET A 1 -7.11 -13.19 23.09
CA MET A 1 -6.49 -11.92 22.68
C MET A 1 -6.89 -10.83 23.67
N PRO A 2 -6.00 -9.90 24.06
CA PRO A 2 -6.37 -8.76 24.92
C PRO A 2 -7.41 -7.86 24.26
N LYS A 3 -8.39 -7.35 25.03
CA LYS A 3 -9.46 -6.47 24.52
C LYS A 3 -8.91 -5.27 23.72
N LYS A 4 -7.87 -4.61 24.25
CA LYS A 4 -7.20 -3.49 23.57
C LYS A 4 -6.66 -3.82 22.16
N HIS A 5 -6.22 -5.05 21.92
CA HIS A 5 -5.72 -5.46 20.60
C HIS A 5 -6.88 -5.74 19.65
N LEU A 6 -7.97 -6.36 20.15
CA LEU A 6 -9.17 -6.59 19.37
C LEU A 6 -9.84 -5.27 18.97
N ASP A 7 -9.97 -4.34 19.92
CA ASP A 7 -10.51 -3.01 19.69
C ASP A 7 -9.65 -2.25 18.66
N PHE A 8 -8.32 -2.35 18.72
CA PHE A 8 -7.44 -1.75 17.72
C PHE A 8 -7.71 -2.31 16.32
N MET A 9 -7.71 -3.65 16.15
CA MET A 9 -7.93 -4.27 14.84
C MET A 9 -9.31 -3.95 14.25
N ASN A 10 -10.35 -3.89 15.09
CA ASN A 10 -11.72 -3.58 14.65
C ASN A 10 -11.89 -2.11 14.20
N ASN A 11 -10.96 -1.22 14.54
CA ASN A 11 -11.01 0.20 14.19
C ASN A 11 -9.98 0.59 13.12
N LEU A 12 -9.33 -0.39 12.47
CA LEU A 12 -8.42 -0.10 11.37
C LEU A 12 -9.20 0.37 10.14
N GLU A 13 -8.76 1.49 9.57
CA GLU A 13 -9.24 1.95 8.28
C GLU A 13 -8.63 1.09 7.17
N LEU A 14 -9.43 0.71 6.18
CA LEU A 14 -8.96 -0.04 5.00
C LEU A 14 -8.17 0.83 4.03
N MET A 15 -8.34 2.14 4.14
CA MET A 15 -7.77 3.14 3.26
C MET A 15 -7.51 4.42 4.05
N TYR A 16 -6.36 5.05 3.79
CA TYR A 16 -6.03 6.35 4.35
C TYR A 16 -5.57 7.31 3.25
N ARG A 17 -6.10 8.54 3.23
CA ARG A 17 -5.71 9.58 2.27
C ARG A 17 -4.86 10.65 2.94
N ALA A 18 -3.72 10.96 2.33
CA ALA A 18 -2.85 12.07 2.71
C ALA A 18 -2.47 12.88 1.49
N GLY A 19 -3.14 14.02 1.29
CA GLY A 19 -2.94 14.86 0.10
C GLY A 19 -3.28 14.12 -1.19
N ASP A 20 -2.32 14.02 -2.10
CA ASP A 20 -2.40 13.32 -3.37
C ASP A 20 -2.17 11.80 -3.27
N TYR A 21 -1.86 11.29 -2.07
CA TYR A 21 -1.65 9.86 -1.83
C TYR A 21 -2.85 9.18 -1.21
N VAL A 22 -3.03 7.92 -1.59
CA VAL A 22 -3.94 6.98 -0.94
C VAL A 22 -3.17 5.71 -0.57
N PHE A 23 -3.24 5.32 0.70
CA PHE A 23 -2.60 4.12 1.24
C PHE A 23 -3.64 3.03 1.46
N VAL A 24 -3.37 1.85 0.92
CA VAL A 24 -4.21 0.64 1.01
C VAL A 24 -3.32 -0.57 1.23
N HIS A 25 -3.87 -1.68 1.74
CA HIS A 25 -3.04 -2.86 2.01
C HIS A 25 -2.49 -3.50 0.73
N ALA A 26 -3.35 -3.80 -0.25
CA ALA A 26 -2.97 -4.48 -1.48
C ALA A 26 -3.03 -3.62 -2.74
N GLY A 27 -4.13 -2.89 -2.95
CA GLY A 27 -4.30 -2.08 -4.16
C GLY A 27 -5.72 -1.60 -4.34
N VAL A 28 -6.03 -1.10 -5.54
CA VAL A 28 -7.36 -0.62 -5.93
C VAL A 28 -7.76 -1.22 -7.28
N ARG A 29 -9.05 -1.49 -7.47
CA ARG A 29 -9.62 -1.94 -8.73
C ARG A 29 -9.56 -0.80 -9.77
N PRO A 30 -8.88 -1.00 -10.91
CA PRO A 30 -8.85 0.00 -11.98
C PRO A 30 -10.24 0.27 -12.55
N GLY A 31 -10.50 1.55 -12.84
CA GLY A 31 -11.77 2.00 -13.41
C GLY A 31 -12.90 2.17 -12.38
N VAL A 32 -12.65 1.88 -11.10
CA VAL A 32 -13.58 2.17 -10.00
C VAL A 32 -13.07 3.40 -9.23
N PRO A 33 -13.94 4.36 -8.86
CA PRO A 33 -13.56 5.48 -7.99
C PRO A 33 -12.90 4.98 -6.69
N ILE A 34 -12.05 5.81 -6.09
CA ILE A 34 -11.32 5.43 -4.87
C ILE A 34 -12.28 5.22 -3.69
N GLU A 35 -13.36 6.00 -3.67
CA GLU A 35 -14.39 6.01 -2.63
C GLU A 35 -15.37 4.84 -2.76
N GLU A 36 -15.34 4.11 -3.87
CA GLU A 36 -16.25 3.00 -4.21
C GLU A 36 -15.52 1.66 -4.30
N GLN A 37 -14.29 1.59 -3.79
CA GLN A 37 -13.49 0.36 -3.81
C GLN A 37 -14.11 -0.73 -2.93
N ASP A 38 -14.08 -1.96 -3.42
CA ASP A 38 -14.50 -3.13 -2.65
C ASP A 38 -13.46 -3.45 -1.56
N PRO A 39 -13.87 -3.63 -0.29
CA PRO A 39 -12.98 -4.01 0.80
C PRO A 39 -12.08 -5.23 0.49
N GLU A 40 -12.58 -6.22 -0.23
CA GLU A 40 -11.83 -7.41 -0.60
C GLU A 40 -10.68 -7.06 -1.55
N ASP A 41 -10.89 -6.14 -2.49
CA ASP A 41 -9.82 -5.68 -3.37
C ASP A 41 -8.78 -4.87 -2.61
N LEU A 42 -9.20 -3.99 -1.69
CA LEU A 42 -8.30 -3.19 -0.87
C LEU A 42 -7.31 -4.05 -0.08
N ILE A 43 -7.72 -5.27 0.30
CA ILE A 43 -6.92 -6.21 1.10
C ILE A 43 -6.21 -7.27 0.24
N TRP A 44 -6.77 -7.68 -0.91
CA TRP A 44 -6.30 -8.89 -1.59
C TRP A 44 -6.01 -8.77 -3.08
N ILE A 45 -6.32 -7.64 -3.73
CA ILE A 45 -6.11 -7.52 -5.18
C ILE A 45 -4.64 -7.69 -5.57
N ARG A 46 -4.38 -8.32 -6.72
CA ARG A 46 -3.03 -8.51 -7.29
C ARG A 46 -2.97 -8.06 -8.73
N GLU A 47 -2.96 -9.00 -9.69
CA GLU A 47 -2.58 -8.80 -11.09
C GLU A 47 -3.37 -7.66 -11.75
N ARG A 48 -4.69 -7.60 -11.49
CA ARG A 48 -5.56 -6.52 -12.01
C ARG A 48 -5.08 -5.12 -11.63
N PHE A 49 -4.55 -4.94 -10.43
CA PHE A 49 -4.00 -3.68 -9.95
C PHE A 49 -2.54 -3.51 -10.37
N LEU A 50 -1.71 -4.54 -10.18
CA LEU A 50 -0.27 -4.49 -10.43
C LEU A 50 0.08 -4.23 -11.90
N ASP A 51 -0.70 -4.80 -12.82
CA ASP A 51 -0.50 -4.68 -14.27
C ASP A 51 -1.19 -3.44 -14.86
N SER A 52 -2.02 -2.74 -14.06
CA SER A 52 -2.76 -1.57 -14.51
C SER A 52 -1.84 -0.40 -14.85
N ARG A 53 -2.03 0.15 -16.05
CA ARG A 53 -1.41 1.41 -16.46
C ARG A 53 -2.31 2.62 -16.23
N ASN A 54 -3.54 2.42 -15.73
CA ASN A 54 -4.49 3.50 -15.52
C ASN A 54 -3.98 4.46 -14.45
N ASN A 55 -4.18 5.75 -14.68
CA ASN A 55 -4.07 6.73 -13.61
C ASN A 55 -5.29 6.59 -12.69
N PHE A 56 -5.05 6.64 -11.39
CA PHE A 56 -6.11 6.73 -10.39
C PHE A 56 -6.27 8.21 -9.99
N SER A 57 -7.35 8.54 -9.26
CA SER A 57 -7.54 9.88 -8.72
C SER A 57 -6.57 10.25 -7.58
N ALA A 58 -5.62 9.36 -7.26
CA ALA A 58 -4.55 9.54 -6.30
C ALA A 58 -3.35 8.64 -6.66
N PHE A 59 -2.19 8.94 -6.09
CA PHE A 59 -1.02 8.08 -6.15
C PHE A 59 -1.11 6.99 -5.08
N ILE A 60 -1.06 5.71 -5.47
CA ILE A 60 -1.39 4.61 -4.56
C ILE A 60 -0.15 4.07 -3.83
N GLY A 61 -0.11 4.17 -2.51
CA GLY A 61 0.84 3.44 -1.67
C GLY A 61 0.27 2.09 -1.26
N HIS A 62 0.99 0.99 -1.49
CA HIS A 62 0.51 -0.35 -1.17
C HIS A 62 1.61 -1.30 -0.69
N GLY A 63 1.19 -2.44 -0.14
CA GLY A 63 2.02 -3.58 0.19
C GLY A 63 1.44 -4.87 -0.38
N TYR A 64 1.43 -5.93 0.44
CA TYR A 64 0.85 -7.26 0.20
C TYR A 64 1.53 -8.09 -0.90
N SER A 65 1.71 -7.51 -2.07
CA SER A 65 2.47 -8.13 -3.16
C SER A 65 3.95 -7.82 -2.98
N THR A 66 4.73 -8.86 -2.69
CA THR A 66 6.15 -8.73 -2.36
C THR A 66 7.01 -8.54 -3.62
N ALA A 67 8.04 -7.71 -3.51
CA ALA A 67 9.10 -7.56 -4.50
C ALA A 67 10.48 -7.59 -3.82
N ARG A 68 11.57 -7.76 -4.58
CA ARG A 68 12.93 -7.75 -3.99
C ARG A 68 13.36 -6.36 -3.53
N GLU A 69 12.85 -5.33 -4.18
CA GLU A 69 13.12 -3.92 -3.93
C GLU A 69 11.78 -3.15 -3.94
N PRO A 70 11.68 -2.00 -3.27
CA PRO A 70 10.48 -1.18 -3.38
C PRO A 70 10.25 -0.75 -4.84
N GLU A 71 9.00 -0.83 -5.29
CA GLU A 71 8.65 -0.53 -6.67
C GLU A 71 8.03 0.87 -6.79
N ILE A 72 8.56 1.71 -7.69
CA ILE A 72 7.92 2.96 -8.08
C ILE A 72 7.37 2.83 -9.49
N ARG A 73 6.07 3.07 -9.66
CA ARG A 73 5.41 3.27 -10.96
C ARG A 73 4.83 4.68 -11.04
N HIS A 74 4.31 5.07 -12.21
CA HIS A 74 3.74 6.39 -12.40
C HIS A 74 2.44 6.63 -11.60
N ASN A 75 1.75 5.56 -11.21
CA ASN A 75 0.45 5.59 -10.53
C ASN A 75 0.45 4.95 -9.13
N ARG A 76 1.56 4.30 -8.72
CA ARG A 76 1.64 3.58 -7.43
C ARG A 76 3.08 3.38 -6.94
N ILE A 77 3.23 3.17 -5.63
CA ILE A 77 4.46 2.70 -4.97
C ILE A 77 4.13 1.47 -4.13
N GLY A 78 4.90 0.39 -4.33
CA GLY A 78 4.86 -0.81 -3.50
C GLY A 78 6.07 -0.86 -2.56
N SER A 79 5.86 -0.99 -1.25
CA SER A 79 6.94 -1.03 -0.26
C SER A 79 7.12 -2.39 0.43
N ASP A 80 6.33 -3.40 0.09
CA ASP A 80 6.49 -4.73 0.67
C ASP A 80 7.67 -5.47 0.03
N THR A 81 8.80 -5.48 0.75
CA THR A 81 10.03 -6.19 0.34
C THR A 81 10.16 -7.57 0.97
N GLY A 82 9.06 -8.14 1.48
CA GLY A 82 9.04 -9.48 2.04
C GLY A 82 9.76 -9.59 3.38
N ALA A 83 9.59 -8.60 4.27
CA ALA A 83 10.26 -8.54 5.58
C ALA A 83 10.08 -9.84 6.40
N TYR A 84 8.95 -10.52 6.25
CA TYR A 84 8.68 -11.80 6.93
C TYR A 84 9.67 -12.92 6.54
N ALA A 85 10.26 -12.85 5.34
CA ALA A 85 11.19 -13.84 4.80
C ALA A 85 12.63 -13.34 4.77
N THR A 86 12.84 -12.03 4.59
CA THR A 86 14.17 -11.42 4.41
C THR A 86 14.71 -10.72 5.65
N SER A 87 13.86 -10.48 6.66
CA SER A 87 14.13 -9.59 7.80
C SER A 87 14.43 -8.13 7.41
N ILE A 88 14.23 -7.77 6.14
CA ILE A 88 14.40 -6.41 5.63
C ILE A 88 13.03 -5.73 5.55
N LEU A 89 12.79 -4.77 6.44
CA LEU A 89 11.63 -3.91 6.43
C LEU A 89 11.92 -2.63 5.66
N THR A 90 11.04 -2.29 4.72
CA THR A 90 11.15 -1.10 3.87
C THR A 90 10.08 -0.08 4.23
N CYS A 91 10.49 1.18 4.35
CA CYS A 91 9.63 2.32 4.66
C CYS A 91 9.76 3.39 3.58
N LEU A 92 8.62 3.83 3.03
CA LEU A 92 8.54 5.01 2.16
C LEU A 92 8.47 6.27 3.04
N VAL A 93 9.36 7.23 2.76
CA VAL A 93 9.34 8.57 3.36
C VAL A 93 8.90 9.58 2.30
N LEU A 94 7.90 10.37 2.65
CA LEU A 94 7.36 11.47 1.86
C LEU A 94 7.62 12.79 2.59
N GLU A 95 8.35 13.70 1.96
CA GLU A 95 8.72 14.99 2.55
C GLU A 95 8.65 16.09 1.48
N GLY A 96 7.63 16.95 1.55
CA GLY A 96 7.34 17.91 0.48
C GLY A 96 7.11 17.20 -0.86
N THR A 97 7.97 17.44 -1.84
CA THR A 97 7.93 16.75 -3.15
C THR A 97 8.85 15.53 -3.22
N ASP A 98 9.66 15.30 -2.20
CA ASP A 98 10.69 14.26 -2.19
C ASP A 98 10.14 12.91 -1.73
N ARG A 99 10.67 11.86 -2.35
CA ARG A 99 10.32 10.47 -2.08
C ARG A 99 11.62 9.70 -1.88
N ARG A 100 11.76 9.01 -0.75
CA ARG A 100 12.93 8.14 -0.48
C ARG A 100 12.52 6.90 0.31
N PHE A 101 13.36 5.87 0.26
CA PHE A 101 13.17 4.67 1.06
C PHE A 101 14.20 4.56 2.17
N ILE A 102 13.76 4.04 3.31
CA ILE A 102 14.63 3.57 4.39
C ILE A 102 14.41 2.06 4.52
N THR A 103 15.49 1.29 4.59
CA THR A 103 15.44 -0.16 4.78
C THR A 103 16.24 -0.55 6.01
N THR A 104 15.79 -1.58 6.74
CA THR A 104 16.64 -2.22 7.75
C THR A 104 17.77 -3.00 7.08
N GLN A 105 18.84 -3.27 7.82
CA GLN A 105 19.90 -4.20 7.40
C GLN A 105 19.70 -5.54 8.12
N PRO A 106 20.12 -6.67 7.51
CA PRO A 106 20.07 -7.98 8.13
C PRO A 106 20.87 -8.07 9.43
#